data_AF-A0A135TDZ2-F1
#
_entry.id   AF-A0A135TDZ2-F1
#
_cell.length_a   1.000
_cell.length_b   1.000
_cell.length_c   1.000
_cell.angle_alpha   90.00
_cell.angle_beta   90.00
_cell.angle_gamma   90.00
#
_symmetry.space_group_name_H-M   'P 1'
#
loop_
_entity.id
_entity.type
_entity.pdbx_description
1 polymer ?
#
loop_
_entity_poly.entity_id
_entity_poly.type
_entity_poly.pdbx_seq_one_letter_code
_entity_poly.pdbx_strand_id
1 'polypeptide(L)'
;MLVIHSKYFETLFNSSFKVENLYGVVSFDDVEPELMGHLLDYFYRGTTEWNAPKADLELHVQLWILADRLEALTVMLTIEKRMLAALYFQQDKTLAIDLIDMVFAHPNCAKSALGYIISEAAWVLYVDKKRPDAVARVTSAMFSHHCLAIMMVWWSARYAKSNAKPGMPALSISSTDVRSRLIRNYFTKTSRDPVKTQPEPEART
;
A
#
# COMPACT_ATOMS: atom_id res chain seq x y z
N MET A 1 -26.58 11.58 5.50
CA MET A 1 -25.16 11.68 5.89
C MET A 1 -24.30 10.67 5.14
N LEU A 2 -24.50 9.35 5.31
CA LEU A 2 -23.68 8.32 4.65
C LEU A 2 -23.57 8.46 3.12
N VAL A 3 -24.69 8.73 2.44
CA VAL A 3 -24.75 8.98 0.98
C VAL A 3 -23.78 10.07 0.50
N ILE A 4 -23.58 11.12 1.31
CA ILE A 4 -22.73 12.26 0.92
C ILE A 4 -21.25 11.87 0.90
N HIS A 5 -20.86 10.89 1.71
CA HIS A 5 -19.48 10.52 1.92
C HIS A 5 -19.05 9.22 1.24
N SER A 6 -19.99 8.42 0.72
CA SER A 6 -19.75 7.08 0.21
C SER A 6 -20.67 6.78 -0.98
N LYS A 7 -20.06 6.47 -2.14
CA LYS A 7 -20.80 6.08 -3.34
C LYS A 7 -21.48 4.72 -3.18
N TYR A 8 -20.89 3.84 -2.38
CA TYR A 8 -21.49 2.56 -1.98
C TYR A 8 -22.83 2.80 -1.29
N PHE A 9 -22.89 3.64 -0.25
CA PHE A 9 -24.14 3.93 0.45
C PHE A 9 -25.14 4.70 -0.41
N GLU A 10 -24.70 5.60 -1.30
CA GLU A 10 -25.58 6.22 -2.29
C GLU A 10 -26.26 5.18 -3.17
N THR A 11 -25.47 4.27 -3.75
CA THR A 11 -25.98 3.22 -4.63
C THR A 11 -26.91 2.28 -3.88
N LEU A 12 -26.50 1.86 -2.68
CA LEU A 12 -27.27 0.97 -1.84
C LEU A 12 -28.66 1.53 -1.53
N PHE A 13 -28.75 2.78 -1.07
CA PHE A 13 -30.03 3.39 -0.68
C PHE A 13 -30.91 3.80 -1.86
N ASN A 14 -30.30 4.08 -3.03
CA ASN A 14 -31.05 4.42 -4.25
C ASN A 14 -31.44 3.19 -5.08
N SER A 15 -30.86 2.02 -4.79
CA SER A 15 -31.18 0.79 -5.51
C SER A 15 -32.52 0.21 -5.08
N SER A 16 -33.27 -0.34 -6.02
CA SER A 16 -34.56 -1.00 -5.79
C SER A 16 -34.43 -2.39 -5.14
N PHE A 17 -33.26 -2.73 -4.59
CA PHE A 17 -32.98 -3.99 -3.88
C PHE A 17 -33.72 -4.04 -2.54
N LYS A 18 -35.03 -4.27 -2.61
CA LYS A 18 -35.93 -4.42 -1.48
C LYS A 18 -35.71 -5.72 -0.70
N VAL A 19 -34.91 -6.69 -1.17
CA VAL A 19 -34.88 -8.02 -0.53
C VAL A 19 -33.85 -8.12 0.60
N GLU A 20 -32.66 -7.52 0.46
CA GLU A 20 -31.61 -7.55 1.51
C GLU A 20 -31.74 -6.39 2.52
N ASN A 21 -32.45 -5.32 2.16
CA ASN A 21 -32.60 -4.09 2.96
C ASN A 21 -34.04 -3.85 3.46
N LEU A 22 -34.89 -4.88 3.54
CA LEU A 22 -36.30 -4.75 3.97
C LEU A 22 -36.46 -4.06 5.34
N TYR A 23 -35.45 -4.17 6.21
CA TYR A 23 -35.40 -3.54 7.53
C TYR A 23 -34.46 -2.33 7.62
N GLY A 24 -33.84 -1.92 6.51
CA GLY A 24 -32.83 -0.85 6.49
C GLY A 24 -31.54 -1.19 7.24
N VAL A 25 -31.21 -2.48 7.36
CA VAL A 25 -30.02 -2.97 8.07
C VAL A 25 -29.03 -3.56 7.07
N VAL A 26 -27.76 -3.16 7.19
CA VAL A 26 -26.64 -3.67 6.39
C VAL A 26 -25.61 -4.25 7.34
N SER A 27 -25.23 -5.50 7.12
CA SER A 27 -24.23 -6.19 7.95
C SER A 27 -22.87 -6.22 7.26
N PHE A 28 -21.81 -6.00 8.05
CA PHE A 28 -20.42 -6.13 7.64
C PHE A 28 -19.73 -7.10 8.59
N ASP A 29 -19.90 -8.40 8.36
CA ASP A 29 -19.41 -9.45 9.27
C ASP A 29 -17.88 -9.55 9.30
N ASP A 30 -17.22 -9.00 8.28
CA ASP A 30 -15.77 -9.01 8.10
C ASP A 30 -15.09 -7.71 8.54
N VAL A 31 -15.83 -6.77 9.14
CA VAL A 31 -15.31 -5.48 9.58
C VAL A 31 -15.40 -5.36 11.10
N GLU A 32 -14.25 -5.15 11.73
CA GLU A 32 -14.19 -4.90 13.17
C GLU A 32 -15.04 -3.67 13.56
N PRO A 33 -15.88 -3.76 14.62
CA PRO A 33 -16.78 -2.68 15.01
C PRO A 33 -16.06 -1.36 15.29
N GLU A 34 -14.85 -1.41 15.86
CA GLU A 34 -14.04 -0.22 16.16
C GLU A 34 -13.55 0.47 14.88
N LEU A 35 -13.14 -0.30 13.87
CA LEU A 35 -12.71 0.21 12.56
C LEU A 35 -13.87 0.92 11.85
N MET A 36 -15.06 0.30 11.84
CA MET A 36 -16.27 0.93 11.31
C MET A 36 -16.65 2.18 12.13
N GLY A 37 -16.51 2.13 13.45
CA GLY A 37 -16.76 3.26 14.35
C GLY A 37 -15.94 4.50 14.01
N HIS A 38 -14.64 4.34 13.74
CA HIS A 38 -13.78 5.42 13.28
C HIS A 38 -14.22 6.01 11.93
N LEU A 39 -14.62 5.16 10.99
CA LEU A 39 -15.10 5.62 9.69
C LEU A 39 -16.43 6.38 9.80
N LEU A 40 -17.37 5.88 10.61
CA LEU A 40 -18.64 6.56 10.87
C LEU A 40 -18.40 7.90 11.56
N ASP A 41 -17.49 7.96 12.53
CA ASP A 41 -17.09 9.19 13.20
C ASP A 41 -16.63 10.25 12.17
N TYR A 42 -15.87 9.87 11.13
CA TYR A 42 -15.56 10.76 10.00
C TYR A 42 -16.82 11.33 9.34
N PHE A 43 -17.73 10.43 8.93
CA PHE A 43 -18.92 10.77 8.17
C PHE A 43 -19.86 11.70 8.93
N TYR A 44 -19.88 11.61 10.27
CA TYR A 44 -20.72 12.47 11.10
C TYR A 44 -20.04 13.79 11.51
N ARG A 45 -18.71 13.83 11.55
CA ARG A 45 -17.95 15.02 12.00
C ARG A 45 -17.70 16.07 10.92
N GLY A 46 -17.75 15.69 9.65
CA GLY A 46 -17.55 16.61 8.53
C GLY A 46 -16.18 17.29 8.56
N THR A 47 -16.14 18.57 8.92
CA THR A 47 -14.91 19.40 8.92
C THR A 47 -14.15 19.39 10.26
N THR A 48 -14.69 18.75 11.29
CA THR A 48 -14.03 18.63 12.59
C THR A 48 -13.08 17.44 12.63
N GLU A 49 -12.09 17.48 13.53
CA GLU A 49 -11.14 16.39 13.67
C GLU A 49 -11.83 15.10 14.14
N TRP A 50 -11.68 14.02 13.36
CA TRP A 50 -12.14 12.68 13.71
C TRP A 50 -11.24 11.99 14.74
N ASN A 51 -11.80 11.02 15.46
CA ASN A 51 -11.19 10.38 16.62
C ASN A 51 -10.07 9.36 16.29
N ALA A 52 -9.76 9.11 15.01
CA ALA A 52 -8.70 8.17 14.63
C ALA A 52 -7.31 8.73 15.05
N PRO A 53 -6.55 8.04 15.93
CA PRO A 53 -5.27 8.51 16.45
C PRO A 53 -4.24 8.70 15.34
N LYS A 54 -3.73 9.93 15.16
CA LYS A 54 -2.78 10.28 14.08
C LYS A 54 -1.51 9.43 14.05
N ALA A 55 -1.08 8.91 15.20
CA ALA A 55 0.12 8.11 15.33
C ALA A 55 -0.06 6.64 14.88
N ASP A 56 -1.31 6.16 14.82
CA ASP A 56 -1.61 4.77 14.50
C ASP A 56 -1.68 4.57 12.99
N LEU A 57 -0.53 4.34 12.37
CA LEU A 57 -0.43 4.20 10.92
C LEU A 57 -1.10 2.92 10.39
N GLU A 58 -1.14 1.87 11.19
CA GLU A 58 -1.79 0.60 10.83
C GLU A 58 -3.30 0.80 10.70
N LEU A 59 -3.92 1.42 11.71
CA LEU A 59 -5.33 1.81 11.67
C LEU A 59 -5.63 2.68 10.44
N HIS A 60 -4.74 3.61 10.09
CA HIS A 60 -4.92 4.44 8.90
C HIS A 60 -4.94 3.62 7.60
N VAL A 61 -4.06 2.62 7.45
CA VAL A 61 -4.09 1.74 6.27
C VAL A 61 -5.37 0.90 6.24
N GLN A 62 -5.80 0.34 7.38
CA GLN A 62 -7.05 -0.42 7.48
C GLN A 62 -8.27 0.44 7.13
N LEU A 63 -8.32 1.67 7.63
CA LEU A 63 -9.37 2.64 7.30
C LEU A 63 -9.35 3.03 5.82
N TRP A 64 -8.17 3.12 5.20
CA TRP A 64 -8.05 3.41 3.77
C TRP A 64 -8.67 2.27 2.95
N ILE A 65 -8.35 1.02 3.30
CA ILE A 65 -8.90 -0.18 2.64
C ILE A 65 -10.42 -0.25 2.80
N LEU A 66 -10.93 -0.02 4.00
CA LEU A 66 -12.37 0.03 4.24
C LEU A 66 -13.03 1.18 3.46
N ALA A 67 -12.38 2.34 3.37
CA ALA A 67 -12.86 3.47 2.60
C ALA A 67 -12.88 3.20 1.10
N ASP A 68 -11.90 2.47 0.55
CA ASP A 68 -11.90 2.02 -0.85
C ASP A 68 -13.11 1.11 -1.13
N ARG A 69 -13.34 0.12 -0.27
CA ARG A 69 -14.51 -0.78 -0.36
C ARG A 69 -15.84 -0.02 -0.33
N LEU A 70 -15.92 1.03 0.48
CA LEU A 70 -17.12 1.86 0.62
C LEU A 70 -17.14 3.04 -0.36
N GLU A 71 -16.18 3.11 -1.28
CA GLU A 71 -16.04 4.19 -2.26
C GLU A 71 -16.08 5.60 -1.60
N ALA A 72 -15.40 5.74 -0.48
CA ALA A 72 -15.34 6.95 0.35
C ALA A 72 -14.08 7.78 0.05
N LEU A 73 -14.03 8.39 -1.14
CA LEU A 73 -12.84 9.09 -1.65
C LEU A 73 -12.28 10.15 -0.69
N THR A 74 -13.14 10.91 -0.04
CA THR A 74 -12.68 11.97 0.89
C THR A 74 -11.93 11.41 2.11
N VAL A 75 -12.27 10.21 2.56
CA VAL A 75 -11.58 9.51 3.64
C VAL A 75 -10.21 9.04 3.15
N MET A 76 -10.16 8.40 1.98
CA MET A 76 -8.91 7.92 1.37
C MET A 76 -7.90 9.07 1.24
N LEU A 77 -8.30 10.21 0.66
CA LEU A 77 -7.43 11.38 0.50
C LEU A 77 -6.96 11.97 1.83
N THR A 78 -7.83 11.97 2.85
CA THR A 78 -7.49 12.46 4.19
C THR A 78 -6.44 11.57 4.85
N ILE A 79 -6.60 10.26 4.73
CA ILE A 79 -5.63 9.29 5.24
C ILE A 79 -4.29 9.44 4.51
N GLU A 80 -4.29 9.52 3.18
CA GLU A 80 -3.07 9.71 2.38
C GLU A 80 -2.31 10.96 2.81
N LYS A 81 -3.01 12.07 3.08
CA LYS A 81 -2.40 13.30 3.58
C LYS A 81 -1.77 13.11 4.96
N ARG A 82 -2.43 12.38 5.87
CA ARG A 82 -1.88 12.07 7.20
C ARG A 82 -0.65 11.17 7.11
N MET A 83 -0.71 10.14 6.27
CA MET A 83 0.39 9.21 6.03
C MET A 83 1.61 9.92 5.42
N LEU A 84 1.38 10.82 4.46
CA LEU A 84 2.44 11.64 3.88
C LEU A 84 3.12 12.52 4.94
N ALA A 85 2.33 13.14 5.83
CA ALA A 85 2.87 13.97 6.91
C ALA A 85 3.65 13.15 7.96
N ALA A 86 3.12 12.00 8.36
CA ALA A 86 3.76 11.12 9.34
C ALA A 86 5.07 10.51 8.84
N LEU A 87 5.15 10.21 7.55
CA LEU A 87 6.32 9.61 6.92
C LEU A 87 7.14 10.63 6.14
N TYR A 88 7.02 11.93 6.43
CA TYR A 88 7.73 12.96 5.69
C TYR A 88 9.24 12.91 5.93
N PHE A 89 9.66 12.78 7.18
CA PHE A 89 11.08 12.76 7.53
C PHE A 89 11.69 11.36 7.39
N GLN A 90 12.99 11.32 7.07
CA GLN A 90 13.71 10.08 6.82
C GLN A 90 13.71 9.13 8.03
N GLN A 91 13.82 9.67 9.24
CA GLN A 91 13.83 8.89 10.49
C GLN A 91 12.52 8.14 10.74
N ASP A 92 11.40 8.69 10.27
CA ASP A 92 10.06 8.15 10.48
C ASP A 92 9.69 7.09 9.42
N LYS A 93 10.44 7.00 8.31
CA LYS A 93 10.24 5.98 7.25
C LYS A 93 10.32 4.55 7.77
N THR A 94 10.92 4.35 8.94
CA THR A 94 11.04 3.05 9.60
C THR A 94 9.68 2.50 10.06
N LEU A 95 8.72 3.37 10.36
CA LEU A 95 7.36 3.01 10.75
C LEU A 95 6.57 2.36 9.61
N ALA A 96 6.99 2.57 8.35
CA ALA A 96 6.30 2.01 7.19
C ALA A 96 6.58 0.52 7.00
N ILE A 97 7.57 -0.07 7.69
CA ILE A 97 8.04 -1.42 7.40
C ILE A 97 6.96 -2.48 7.61
N ASP A 98 6.18 -2.35 8.68
CA ASP A 98 5.11 -3.28 9.03
C ASP A 98 3.83 -3.04 8.20
N LEU A 99 3.78 -1.95 7.44
CA LEU A 99 2.64 -1.58 6.60
C LEU A 99 2.77 -2.09 5.17
N ILE A 100 3.97 -2.51 4.74
CA ILE A 100 4.25 -2.87 3.34
C ILE A 100 3.32 -3.97 2.86
N ASP A 101 3.25 -5.08 3.60
CA ASP A 101 2.44 -6.23 3.17
C ASP A 101 0.95 -5.88 3.14
N MET A 102 0.46 -5.11 4.12
CA MET A 102 -0.94 -4.68 4.17
C MET A 102 -1.31 -3.79 2.97
N VAL A 103 -0.45 -2.82 2.63
CA VAL A 103 -0.70 -1.89 1.52
C VAL A 103 -0.60 -2.58 0.17
N PHE A 104 0.38 -3.45 -0.01
CA PHE A 104 0.65 -4.08 -1.30
C PHE A 104 -0.15 -5.36 -1.56
N ALA A 105 -0.72 -5.98 -0.52
CA ALA A 105 -1.71 -7.05 -0.69
C ALA A 105 -3.04 -6.54 -1.26
N HIS A 106 -3.36 -5.26 -1.07
CA HIS A 106 -4.60 -4.66 -1.57
C HIS A 106 -4.38 -3.93 -2.92
N PRO A 107 -4.96 -4.38 -4.05
CA PRO A 107 -4.61 -3.87 -5.38
C PRO A 107 -4.82 -2.36 -5.60
N ASN A 108 -5.90 -1.78 -5.08
CA ASN A 108 -6.16 -0.34 -5.23
C ASN A 108 -5.24 0.49 -4.32
N CYS A 109 -5.10 0.09 -3.05
CA CYS A 109 -4.14 0.67 -2.10
C CYS A 109 -2.71 0.69 -2.66
N ALA A 110 -2.26 -0.44 -3.22
CA ALA A 110 -0.93 -0.57 -3.84
C ALA A 110 -0.68 0.43 -4.98
N LYS A 111 -1.73 0.90 -5.68
CA LYS A 111 -1.64 1.84 -6.80
C LYS A 111 -2.02 3.29 -6.42
N SER A 112 -2.53 3.49 -5.22
CA SER A 112 -2.94 4.78 -4.68
C SER A 112 -1.75 5.64 -4.25
N ALA A 113 -2.01 6.88 -3.80
CA ALA A 113 -0.94 7.71 -3.24
C ALA A 113 -0.33 7.06 -1.99
N LEU A 114 -1.10 6.26 -1.24
CA LEU A 114 -0.60 5.50 -0.10
C LEU A 114 0.47 4.48 -0.53
N GLY A 115 0.24 3.75 -1.62
CA GLY A 115 1.25 2.85 -2.23
C GLY A 115 2.53 3.59 -2.63
N TYR A 116 2.42 4.80 -3.19
CA TYR A 116 3.58 5.64 -3.50
C TYR A 116 4.36 6.09 -2.26
N ILE A 117 3.67 6.50 -1.18
CA ILE A 117 4.29 6.93 0.07
C ILE A 117 5.06 5.77 0.72
N ILE A 118 4.45 4.60 0.77
CA ILE A 118 5.02 3.41 1.42
C ILE A 118 6.15 2.81 0.60
N SER A 119 6.06 2.82 -0.74
CA SER A 119 7.17 2.41 -1.61
C SER A 119 8.38 3.34 -1.53
N GLU A 120 8.17 4.65 -1.31
CA GLU A 120 9.27 5.59 -1.05
C GLU A 120 10.00 5.21 0.25
N ALA A 121 9.23 4.94 1.31
CA ALA A 121 9.76 4.51 2.60
C ALA A 121 10.53 3.19 2.48
N ALA A 122 9.96 2.20 1.80
CA ALA A 122 10.60 0.92 1.52
C ALA A 122 11.91 1.10 0.72
N TRP A 123 11.94 2.02 -0.26
CA TRP A 123 13.16 2.34 -0.98
C TRP A 123 14.24 2.92 -0.08
N VAL A 124 13.89 3.89 0.79
CA VAL A 124 14.81 4.48 1.76
C VAL A 124 15.38 3.41 2.70
N LEU A 125 14.54 2.51 3.21
CA LEU A 125 14.95 1.39 4.06
C LEU A 125 15.85 0.39 3.33
N TYR A 126 15.56 0.09 2.06
CA TYR A 126 16.35 -0.84 1.25
C TYR A 126 17.77 -0.33 0.99
N VAL A 127 17.96 1.00 0.92
CA VAL A 127 19.28 1.59 0.70
C VAL A 127 20.02 1.89 2.00
N ASP A 128 19.34 1.87 3.15
CA ASP A 128 19.97 2.11 4.45
C ASP A 128 20.83 0.92 4.89
N LYS A 129 22.15 1.07 4.68
CA LYS A 129 23.15 0.07 5.07
C LYS A 129 23.24 -0.15 6.58
N LYS A 130 22.69 0.74 7.41
CA LYS A 130 22.73 0.62 8.87
C LYS A 130 21.65 -0.33 9.41
N ARG A 131 20.68 -0.74 8.58
CA ARG A 131 19.51 -1.54 8.97
C ARG A 131 19.34 -2.78 8.09
N PRO A 132 20.23 -3.78 8.21
CA PRO A 132 20.19 -4.99 7.37
C PRO A 132 18.90 -5.80 7.55
N ASP A 133 18.28 -5.74 8.73
CA ASP A 133 16.97 -6.31 9.04
C ASP A 133 15.87 -5.68 8.19
N ALA A 134 15.88 -4.34 8.04
CA ALA A 134 14.92 -3.63 7.21
C ALA A 134 15.10 -3.96 5.73
N VAL A 135 16.35 -4.04 5.27
CA VAL A 135 16.68 -4.46 3.90
C VAL A 135 16.13 -5.86 3.61
N ALA A 136 16.30 -6.81 4.53
CA ALA A 136 15.81 -8.17 4.36
C ALA A 136 14.28 -8.22 4.24
N ARG A 137 13.56 -7.50 5.12
CA ARG A 137 12.09 -7.42 5.08
C ARG A 137 11.58 -6.79 3.78
N VAL A 138 12.15 -5.66 3.35
CA VAL A 138 11.77 -5.02 2.07
C VAL A 138 12.07 -5.95 0.89
N THR A 139 13.22 -6.63 0.92
CA THR A 139 13.60 -7.61 -0.11
C THR A 139 12.58 -8.73 -0.22
N SER A 140 12.12 -9.26 0.92
CA SER A 140 11.07 -10.29 0.98
C SER A 140 9.75 -9.77 0.41
N ALA A 141 9.29 -8.59 0.88
CA ALA A 141 8.05 -7.99 0.42
C ALA A 141 8.07 -7.70 -1.10
N MET A 142 9.22 -7.29 -1.65
CA MET A 142 9.37 -7.10 -3.10
C MET A 142 9.16 -8.38 -3.92
N PHE A 143 9.54 -9.54 -3.38
CA PHE A 143 9.30 -10.82 -4.04
C PHE A 143 7.83 -11.23 -4.00
N SER A 144 7.14 -10.91 -2.91
CA SER A 144 5.71 -11.17 -2.75
C SER A 144 4.84 -10.19 -3.56
N HIS A 145 5.30 -8.94 -3.71
CA HIS A 145 4.50 -7.85 -4.25
C HIS A 145 5.19 -7.15 -5.42
N HIS A 146 4.85 -7.55 -6.65
CA HIS A 146 5.50 -7.00 -7.85
C HIS A 146 5.30 -5.48 -8.00
N CYS A 147 4.14 -4.95 -7.57
CA CYS A 147 3.86 -3.51 -7.60
C CYS A 147 4.87 -2.71 -6.75
N LEU A 148 5.29 -3.23 -5.59
CA LEU A 148 6.30 -2.59 -4.75
C LEU A 148 7.63 -2.47 -5.49
N ALA A 149 8.10 -3.55 -6.12
CA ALA A 149 9.36 -3.56 -6.85
C ALA A 149 9.36 -2.54 -8.00
N ILE A 150 8.26 -2.44 -8.75
CA ILE A 150 8.08 -1.45 -9.82
C ILE A 150 8.17 -0.02 -9.25
N MET A 151 7.45 0.26 -8.16
CA MET A 151 7.46 1.59 -7.55
C MET A 151 8.82 1.95 -6.95
N MET A 152 9.53 1.00 -6.34
CA MET A 152 10.90 1.23 -5.85
C MET A 152 11.89 1.53 -6.98
N VAL A 153 11.74 0.89 -8.15
CA VAL A 153 12.54 1.25 -9.34
C VAL A 153 12.22 2.68 -9.78
N TRP A 154 10.95 3.08 -9.77
CA TRP A 154 10.56 4.45 -10.10
C TRP A 154 11.18 5.47 -9.13
N TRP A 155 11.11 5.23 -7.81
CA TRP A 155 11.73 6.09 -6.80
C TRP A 155 13.25 6.18 -6.97
N SER A 156 13.90 5.05 -7.25
CA SER A 156 15.35 5.03 -7.52
C SER A 156 15.73 5.96 -8.68
N ALA A 157 14.94 5.98 -9.76
CA ALA A 157 15.17 6.85 -10.91
C ALA A 157 14.89 8.32 -10.58
N ARG A 158 13.84 8.59 -9.79
CA ARG A 158 13.49 9.95 -9.35
C ARG A 158 14.58 10.58 -8.49
N TYR A 159 15.13 9.83 -7.54
CA TYR A 159 16.22 10.32 -6.70
C TYR A 159 17.53 10.45 -7.47
N ALA A 160 17.84 9.54 -8.41
CA ALA A 160 18.99 9.70 -9.30
C ALA A 160 18.95 11.01 -10.10
N LYS A 161 17.78 11.37 -10.63
CA LYS A 161 17.59 12.64 -11.36
C LYS A 161 17.71 13.87 -10.46
N SER A 162 17.35 13.73 -9.17
CA SER A 162 17.38 14.84 -8.20
C SER A 162 18.79 15.11 -7.69
N ASN A 163 19.60 14.06 -7.51
CA ASN A 163 21.00 14.15 -7.06
C ASN A 163 21.94 14.71 -8.13
N ALA A 164 21.51 14.76 -9.39
CA ALA A 164 22.25 15.41 -10.47
C ALA A 164 22.19 16.94 -10.42
N LYS A 165 21.40 17.53 -9.51
CA LYS A 165 21.35 18.99 -9.29
C LYS A 165 22.27 19.37 -8.12
N PRO A 166 23.23 20.30 -8.32
CA PRO A 166 24.12 20.73 -7.24
C PRO A 166 23.33 21.44 -6.13
N GLY A 167 23.49 20.99 -4.87
CA GLY A 167 23.00 21.70 -3.69
C GLY A 167 21.96 20.99 -2.82
N MET A 168 21.43 19.81 -3.21
CA MET A 168 20.58 19.03 -2.31
C MET A 168 21.38 17.95 -1.56
N PRO A 169 21.32 17.91 -0.21
CA PRO A 169 21.92 16.82 0.57
C PRO A 169 21.04 15.58 0.38
N ALA A 170 21.35 14.81 -0.65
CA ALA A 170 20.78 13.50 -0.84
C ALA A 170 21.70 12.44 -0.25
N LEU A 171 21.09 11.38 0.31
CA LEU A 171 21.73 10.11 0.62
C LEU A 171 22.85 9.84 -0.39
N SER A 172 24.10 9.74 0.07
CA SER A 172 25.33 9.60 -0.74
C SER A 172 25.44 8.26 -1.49
N ILE A 173 24.30 7.62 -1.73
CA ILE A 173 24.15 6.32 -2.34
C ILE A 173 23.96 6.56 -3.83
N SER A 174 24.78 5.89 -4.65
CA SER A 174 24.59 5.86 -6.09
C SER A 174 23.26 5.18 -6.40
N SER A 175 22.20 5.98 -6.53
CA SER A 175 20.85 5.53 -6.87
C SER A 175 20.80 4.80 -8.21
N THR A 176 21.75 5.08 -9.11
CA THR A 176 22.00 4.34 -10.35
C THR A 176 22.40 2.88 -10.08
N ASP A 177 23.22 2.61 -9.06
CA ASP A 177 23.61 1.26 -8.66
C ASP A 177 22.43 0.50 -8.02
N VAL A 178 21.65 1.18 -7.17
CA VAL A 178 20.42 0.62 -6.58
C VAL A 178 19.42 0.22 -7.66
N ARG A 179 19.16 1.11 -8.63
CA ARG A 179 18.28 0.81 -9.78
C ARG A 179 18.75 -0.41 -10.56
N SER A 180 20.04 -0.46 -10.88
CA SER A 180 20.63 -1.54 -11.68
C SER A 180 20.52 -2.89 -10.96
N ARG A 181 20.72 -2.90 -9.63
CA ARG A 181 20.48 -4.08 -8.77
C ARG A 181 19.02 -4.50 -8.77
N LEU A 182 18.08 -3.56 -8.62
CA LEU A 182 16.64 -3.87 -8.64
C LEU A 182 16.22 -4.48 -9.98
N ILE A 183 16.63 -3.87 -11.10
CA ILE A 183 16.34 -4.38 -12.45
C ILE A 183 16.94 -5.78 -12.64
N ARG A 184 18.22 -5.95 -12.31
CA ARG A 184 18.92 -7.23 -12.48
C ARG A 184 18.29 -8.36 -11.65
N ASN A 185 17.94 -8.06 -10.41
CA ASN A 185 17.49 -9.09 -9.48
C ASN A 185 16.02 -9.48 -9.69
N TYR A 186 15.17 -8.56 -10.14
CA TYR A 186 13.71 -8.75 -10.15
C TYR A 186 13.07 -8.74 -11.54
N PHE A 187 13.70 -8.10 -12.53
CA PHE A 187 13.09 -7.92 -13.86
C PHE A 187 13.82 -8.68 -14.97
N THR A 188 15.01 -9.22 -14.70
CA THR A 188 15.79 -10.00 -15.70
C THR A 188 16.03 -11.45 -15.31
N LYS A 189 15.58 -11.92 -14.14
CA LYS A 189 15.58 -13.35 -13.82
C LYS A 189 14.36 -14.00 -14.46
N THR A 190 14.54 -14.52 -15.68
CA THR A 190 13.60 -15.46 -16.31
C THR A 190 13.45 -16.73 -15.46
N SER A 191 12.22 -17.28 -15.43
CA SER A 191 11.86 -18.52 -14.75
C SER A 191 12.97 -19.57 -14.87
N ARG A 192 13.46 -20.03 -13.71
CA ARG A 192 14.13 -21.33 -13.60
C ARG A 192 13.14 -22.30 -12.97
N ASP A 193 12.11 -22.65 -13.71
CA ASP A 193 11.49 -23.96 -13.53
C ASP A 193 12.41 -25.00 -14.18
N PRO A 194 12.87 -26.04 -13.46
CA PRO A 194 13.47 -27.19 -14.13
C PRO A 194 12.35 -27.91 -14.88
N VAL A 195 12.51 -28.02 -16.19
CA VAL A 195 11.77 -28.96 -17.05
C VAL A 195 11.86 -30.33 -16.39
N LYS A 196 10.76 -30.80 -15.78
CA LYS A 196 10.61 -32.22 -15.45
C LYS A 196 10.35 -32.94 -16.75
N THR A 197 11.38 -33.61 -17.24
CA THR A 197 11.33 -34.63 -18.29
C THR A 197 10.22 -35.64 -17.96
N GLN A 198 9.23 -35.78 -18.86
CA GLN A 198 8.33 -36.94 -18.85
C GLN A 198 9.15 -38.20 -19.16
N PRO A 199 8.96 -39.31 -18.44
CA PRO A 199 9.46 -40.61 -18.88
C PRO A 199 8.57 -41.17 -20.00
N GLU A 200 9.20 -41.71 -21.04
CA GLU A 200 8.57 -42.50 -22.10
C GLU A 200 7.79 -43.70 -21.52
N PRO A 201 6.68 -44.13 -22.15
CA PRO A 201 6.00 -45.34 -21.76
C PRO A 201 6.71 -46.57 -22.36
N GLU A 202 7.18 -47.46 -21.48
CA GLU A 202 7.66 -48.79 -21.86
C GLU A 202 6.54 -49.58 -22.55
N ALA A 203 6.86 -50.10 -23.73
CA ALA A 203 6.02 -51.04 -24.47
C ALA A 203 5.85 -52.34 -23.66
N ARG A 204 4.60 -52.69 -23.36
CA ARG A 204 4.25 -54.01 -22.82
C ARG A 204 4.19 -55.02 -23.97
N THR A 205 4.84 -56.16 -23.73
CA THR A 205 4.75 -57.41 -24.49
C THR A 205 3.38 -58.05 -24.32
#